data_AF-A0A633TD85-F1
#
_entry.id   AF-A0A633TD85-F1
#
_cell.length_a   1.000
_cell.length_b   1.000
_cell.length_c   1.000
_cell.angle_alpha   90.00
_cell.angle_beta   90.00
_cell.angle_gamma   90.00
#
_symmetry.space_group_name_H-M   'P 1'
#
loop_
_entity.id
_entity.type
_entity.pdbx_description
1 polymer ?
#
loop_
_entity_poly.entity_id
_entity_poly.type
_entity_poly.pdbx_seq_one_letter_code
_entity_poly.pdbx_strand_id
1 'polypeptide(L)'
;DWYVLSISKLKKVFQNKIIPLLQEYFYNDYALINAVLNDNGMIFEDKKDDKYLQKIKNLDSVNSERSIYNIASFDDKIWDKIEIYQAIYNDEIANKLKNENE
;
A
#
# COMPACT_ATOMS: atom_id res chain seq x y z
N ASP A 1 24.38 18.46 -3.66
CA ASP A 1 24.70 17.06 -3.33
C ASP A 1 23.46 16.18 -3.34
N TRP A 2 23.43 15.28 -4.30
CA TRP A 2 22.30 14.44 -4.69
C TRP A 2 22.12 13.17 -3.84
N TYR A 3 22.93 12.98 -2.79
CA TYR A 3 23.15 11.65 -2.20
C TYR A 3 22.71 11.45 -0.74
N VAL A 4 21.97 12.38 -0.15
CA VAL A 4 21.34 12.11 1.16
C VAL A 4 19.83 12.12 1.01
N LEU A 5 19.30 10.98 0.56
CA LEU A 5 17.92 10.58 0.80
C LEU A 5 17.81 10.26 2.30
N SER A 6 17.41 11.25 3.09
CA SER A 6 16.89 10.96 4.42
C SER A 6 15.56 10.21 4.28
N ILE A 7 15.20 9.39 5.27
CA ILE A 7 13.90 8.70 5.31
C ILE A 7 12.75 9.69 5.07
N SER A 8 12.83 10.91 5.60
CA SER A 8 11.85 11.96 5.34
C SER A 8 11.71 12.35 3.86
N LYS A 9 12.81 12.41 3.10
CA LYS A 9 12.75 12.64 1.65
C LYS A 9 12.18 11.44 0.91
N LEU A 10 12.57 10.23 1.29
CA LEU A 10 12.06 8.99 0.69
C LEU A 10 10.54 8.88 0.89
N LYS A 11 10.06 9.12 2.11
CA LYS A 11 8.63 9.25 2.45
C LYS A 11 7.91 10.23 1.53
N LYS A 12 8.42 11.46 1.38
CA LYS A 12 7.80 12.46 0.50
C LYS A 12 7.78 12.03 -0.96
N VAL A 13 8.81 11.37 -1.45
CA VAL A 13 8.86 10.84 -2.83
C VAL A 13 7.82 9.76 -3.03
N PHE A 14 7.68 8.82 -2.09
CA PHE A 14 6.68 7.77 -2.20
C PHE A 14 5.25 8.32 -2.16
N GLN A 15 4.93 9.14 -1.16
CA GLN A 15 3.59 9.70 -0.97
C GLN A 15 3.13 10.60 -2.11
N ASN A 16 4.03 11.44 -2.65
CA ASN A 16 3.65 12.48 -3.62
C ASN A 16 4.02 12.15 -5.07
N LYS A 17 4.76 11.06 -5.32
CA LYS A 17 5.19 10.69 -6.68
C LYS A 17 4.96 9.22 -7.00
N ILE A 18 5.56 8.30 -6.24
CA ILE A 18 5.52 6.87 -6.58
C ILE A 18 4.12 6.30 -6.44
N ILE A 19 3.45 6.52 -5.30
CA ILE A 19 2.08 6.00 -5.08
C ILE A 19 1.09 6.61 -6.08
N PRO A 20 1.02 7.94 -6.29
CA PRO A 20 0.15 8.51 -7.32
C PRO A 20 0.42 7.95 -8.72
N LEU A 21 1.69 7.79 -9.09
CA LEU A 21 2.06 7.24 -10.41
C LEU A 21 1.60 5.78 -10.55
N LEU A 22 1.74 4.96 -9.50
CA LEU A 22 1.25 3.58 -9.52
C LEU A 22 -0.29 3.53 -9.60
N GLN A 23 -1.01 4.46 -8.96
CA GLN A 23 -2.47 4.58 -9.08
C GLN A 23 -2.88 4.90 -10.53
N GLU A 24 -2.10 5.69 -11.26
CA GLU A 24 -2.33 5.98 -12.68
C GLU A 24 -2.04 4.76 -13.57
N TYR A 25 -0.94 4.05 -13.33
CA TYR A 25 -0.55 2.88 -14.14
C TYR A 25 -1.47 1.67 -13.94
N PHE A 26 -1.83 1.35 -12.70
CA PHE A 26 -2.64 0.19 -12.34
C PHE A 26 -4.08 0.59 -12.02
N TYR A 27 -4.63 1.51 -12.81
CA TYR A 27 -5.98 2.03 -12.58
C TYR A 27 -7.01 0.89 -12.40
N ASN A 28 -7.75 0.93 -11.28
CA ASN A 28 -8.73 -0.07 -10.80
C ASN A 28 -8.17 -1.40 -10.27
N ASP A 29 -6.86 -1.60 -10.22
CA ASP A 29 -6.27 -2.84 -9.69
C ASP A 29 -5.20 -2.56 -8.62
N TYR A 30 -5.67 -2.26 -7.41
CA TYR A 30 -4.82 -2.02 -6.25
C TYR A 30 -4.16 -3.29 -5.72
N ALA A 31 -4.64 -4.48 -6.11
CA ALA A 31 -3.97 -5.74 -5.80
C ALA A 31 -2.65 -5.82 -6.57
N LEU A 32 -2.61 -5.39 -7.83
CA LEU A 32 -1.37 -5.28 -8.59
C LEU A 32 -0.41 -4.23 -8.00
N ILE A 33 -0.91 -3.09 -7.53
CA ILE A 33 -0.05 -2.10 -6.86
C ILE A 33 0.54 -2.71 -5.58
N ASN A 34 -0.26 -3.41 -4.78
CA ASN A 34 0.22 -4.07 -3.57
C ASN A 34 1.31 -5.11 -3.88
N ALA A 35 1.10 -5.91 -4.94
CA ALA A 35 2.08 -6.90 -5.40
C ALA A 35 3.39 -6.25 -5.88
N VAL A 36 3.33 -5.13 -6.62
CA VAL A 36 4.52 -4.35 -7.03
C VAL A 36 5.30 -3.83 -5.81
N LEU A 37 4.60 -3.52 -4.72
CA LEU A 37 5.20 -3.10 -3.45
C LEU A 37 5.56 -4.28 -2.53
N ASN A 38 5.51 -5.52 -3.05
CA ASN A 38 5.77 -6.77 -2.32
C ASN A 38 4.91 -6.96 -1.05
N ASP A 39 3.68 -6.43 -1.09
CA ASP A 39 2.76 -6.34 0.05
C ASP A 39 3.42 -5.77 1.31
N ASN A 40 4.27 -4.75 1.16
CA ASN A 40 5.00 -4.13 2.27
C ASN A 40 4.11 -3.36 3.27
N GLY A 41 2.81 -3.28 3.04
CA GLY A 41 1.82 -2.62 3.90
C GLY A 41 1.51 -1.16 3.55
N MET A 42 2.18 -0.55 2.56
CA MET A 42 1.81 0.79 2.09
C MET A 42 0.41 0.82 1.46
N ILE A 43 0.02 -0.30 0.87
CA ILE A 43 -1.34 -0.60 0.40
C ILE A 43 -1.75 -1.87 1.11
N PHE A 44 -3.03 -1.99 1.47
CA PHE A 44 -3.53 -3.17 2.13
C PHE A 44 -5.01 -3.38 1.81
N GLU A 45 -5.41 -4.65 1.76
CA GLU A 45 -6.80 -5.02 1.64
C GLU A 45 -7.56 -4.60 2.91
N ASP A 46 -8.64 -3.84 2.73
CA ASP A 46 -9.55 -3.51 3.81
C ASP A 46 -10.45 -4.72 4.12
N LYS A 47 -10.03 -5.47 5.13
CA LYS A 47 -10.78 -6.63 5.64
C LYS A 47 -11.88 -6.22 6.61
N LYS A 48 -12.08 -4.93 6.88
CA LYS A 48 -13.13 -4.49 7.80
C LYS A 48 -14.50 -4.72 7.19
N ASP A 49 -15.37 -5.30 8.01
CA ASP A 49 -16.80 -5.45 7.75
C ASP A 49 -17.52 -4.11 8.00
N ASP A 50 -17.05 -3.06 7.31
CA ASP A 50 -17.59 -1.73 7.46
C ASP A 50 -18.94 -1.65 6.71
N LYS A 51 -19.99 -1.21 7.42
CA LYS A 51 -21.34 -1.10 6.88
C LYS A 51 -21.41 -0.27 5.59
N TYR A 52 -20.56 0.75 5.45
CA TYR A 52 -20.46 1.55 4.25
C TYR A 52 -19.79 0.78 3.11
N LEU A 53 -18.70 0.05 3.39
CA LEU A 53 -18.04 -0.81 2.40
C LEU A 53 -18.96 -1.93 1.91
N GLN A 54 -19.73 -2.54 2.82
CA GLN A 54 -20.75 -3.54 2.44
C GLN A 54 -21.83 -2.93 1.56
N LYS A 55 -22.24 -1.69 1.81
CA LYS A 55 -23.18 -0.98 0.93
C LYS A 55 -22.59 -0.77 -0.47
N ILE A 56 -21.29 -0.47 -0.59
CA ILE A 56 -20.60 -0.34 -1.88
C ILE A 56 -20.52 -1.68 -2.61
N LYS A 57 -20.15 -2.76 -1.91
CA LYS A 57 -20.09 -4.12 -2.50
C LYS A 57 -21.43 -4.59 -3.04
N ASN A 58 -22.53 -4.16 -2.44
CA ASN A 58 -23.89 -4.50 -2.82
C ASN A 58 -24.49 -3.58 -3.91
N LEU A 59 -23.72 -2.67 -4.51
CA LEU A 59 -24.17 -1.88 -5.67
C LEU A 59 -24.05 -2.72 -6.94
N ASP A 60 -25.09 -2.77 -7.78
CA ASP A 60 -25.14 -3.54 -9.03
C ASP A 60 -24.00 -3.22 -10.02
N SER A 61 -23.39 -2.03 -9.89
CA SER A 61 -22.26 -1.58 -10.71
C SER A 61 -20.89 -2.04 -10.21
N VAL A 62 -20.82 -2.61 -9.00
CA VAL A 62 -19.58 -3.07 -8.36
C VAL A 62 -19.61 -4.60 -8.35
N ASN A 63 -18.57 -5.24 -8.88
CA ASN A 63 -18.41 -6.67 -8.67
C ASN A 63 -18.15 -6.90 -7.17
N SER A 64 -19.13 -7.48 -6.46
CA SER A 64 -19.09 -7.74 -5.02
C SER A 64 -17.94 -8.67 -4.60
N GLU A 65 -17.36 -9.40 -5.55
CA GLU A 65 -16.16 -10.24 -5.36
C GLU A 65 -14.86 -9.42 -5.30
N ARG A 66 -14.87 -8.15 -5.71
CA ARG A 66 -13.66 -7.31 -5.66
C ARG A 66 -13.37 -6.87 -4.23
N SER A 67 -12.16 -7.18 -3.79
CA SER A 67 -11.58 -6.65 -2.57
C SER A 67 -11.38 -5.13 -2.66
N ILE A 68 -11.65 -4.46 -1.54
CA ILE A 68 -11.40 -3.03 -1.39
C ILE A 68 -10.02 -2.87 -0.78
N TYR A 69 -9.21 -1.98 -1.33
CA TYR A 69 -7.86 -1.69 -0.83
C TYR A 69 -7.78 -0.24 -0.38
N ASN A 70 -6.98 -0.01 0.66
CA ASN A 70 -6.64 1.32 1.14
C ASN A 70 -5.15 1.58 0.99
N ILE A 71 -4.80 2.85 0.84
CA ILE A 71 -3.43 3.34 1.02
C ILE A 71 -3.27 3.72 2.49
N ALA A 72 -2.14 3.36 3.09
CA ALA A 72 -1.81 3.80 4.44
C ALA A 72 -1.87 5.32 4.56
N SER A 73 -2.48 5.82 5.64
CA SER A 73 -2.55 7.26 5.92
C SER A 73 -1.16 7.89 5.83
N PHE A 74 -1.04 9.09 5.24
CA PHE A 74 0.26 9.72 5.04
C PHE A 74 0.97 10.09 6.36
N ASP A 75 0.22 10.17 7.46
CA ASP A 75 0.74 10.38 8.82
C ASP A 75 1.09 9.08 9.55
N ASP A 76 0.85 7.92 8.92
CA ASP A 76 1.18 6.62 9.53
C ASP A 76 2.69 6.42 9.66
N LYS A 77 3.10 5.76 10.75
CA LYS A 77 4.50 5.45 11.07
C LYS A 77 5.13 4.48 10.06
N ILE A 78 4.34 3.75 9.29
CA ILE A 78 4.84 2.86 8.23
C ILE A 78 5.77 3.60 7.26
N TRP A 79 5.46 4.86 6.96
CA TRP A 79 6.25 5.69 6.05
C TRP A 79 7.60 6.11 6.63
N ASP A 80 7.78 5.99 7.95
CA ASP A 80 9.01 6.36 8.64
C ASP A 80 9.93 5.16 8.91
N LYS A 81 9.49 3.94 8.57
CA LYS A 81 10.25 2.69 8.73
C LYS A 81 11.03 2.37 7.45
N ILE A 82 12.35 2.23 7.55
CA ILE A 82 13.19 1.93 6.37
C ILE A 82 12.92 0.53 5.82
N GLU A 83 12.56 -0.40 6.70
CA GLU A 83 12.30 -1.81 6.41
C GLU A 83 11.15 -1.97 5.42
N ILE A 84 10.14 -1.08 5.46
CA ILE A 84 9.00 -1.08 4.54
C ILE A 84 9.46 -0.82 3.10
N TYR A 85 10.43 0.08 2.91
CA TYR A 85 10.99 0.36 1.59
C TYR A 85 11.92 -0.77 1.14
N GLN A 86 12.68 -1.36 2.06
CA GLN A 86 13.56 -2.49 1.74
C GLN A 86 12.77 -3.74 1.35
N ALA A 87 11.61 -3.97 1.97
CA ALA A 87 10.73 -5.09 1.66
C ALA A 87 10.30 -5.15 0.19
N ILE A 88 10.30 -4.01 -0.53
CA ILE A 88 9.97 -3.97 -1.96
C ILE A 88 10.91 -4.87 -2.79
N TYR A 89 12.18 -4.98 -2.40
CA TYR A 89 13.19 -5.75 -3.14
C TYR A 89 13.88 -6.85 -2.32
N ASN A 90 13.56 -6.98 -1.03
CA ASN A 90 14.14 -7.98 -0.14
C ASN A 90 13.03 -8.85 0.47
N ASP A 91 12.92 -10.07 -0.04
CA ASP A 91 11.90 -11.04 0.38
C ASP A 91 12.06 -11.50 1.83
N GLU A 92 13.28 -11.54 2.37
CA GLU A 92 13.49 -11.90 3.78
C GLU A 92 12.85 -10.87 4.71
N ILE A 93 13.02 -9.58 4.39
CA ILE A 93 12.40 -8.48 5.14
C ILE A 93 10.88 -8.49 4.95
N ALA A 94 10.41 -8.67 3.71
CA ALA A 94 8.98 -8.74 3.42
C ALA A 94 8.29 -9.89 4.17
N ASN A 95 8.87 -11.08 4.17
CA ASN A 95 8.34 -12.24 4.88
C ASN A 95 8.31 -12.03 6.38
N LYS A 96 9.34 -11.38 6.96
CA LYS A 96 9.35 -11.03 8.38
C LYS A 96 8.20 -10.08 8.74
N LEU A 97 7.96 -9.05 7.94
CA LEU A 97 6.86 -8.11 8.16
C LEU A 97 5.48 -8.78 8.06
N LYS A 98 5.32 -9.75 7.16
CA LYS A 98 4.06 -10.51 7.00
C LYS A 98 3.77 -11.34 8.26
N ASN A 99 4.78 -12.06 8.77
CA ASN A 99 4.65 -12.91 9.96
C ASN A 99 4.44 -12.13 11.26
N GLU A 100 4.86 -10.86 11.34
CA GLU A 100 4.62 -10.00 12.51
C GLU A 100 3.18 -9.43 12.57
N ASN A 101 2.44 -9.49 11.46
CA ASN A 101 1.08 -8.95 11.33
C ASN A 101 -0.02 -10.04 11.31
N GLU A 102 0.36 -11.32 11.42
CA GLU A 102 -0.54 -12.47 11.67
C GLU A 102 -0.71 -12.73 13.17
#